data_AF-A0A257IPQ5-F1
#
_entry.id   AF-A0A257IPQ5-F1
#
_cell.length_a   1.000
_cell.length_b   1.000
_cell.length_c   1.000
_cell.angle_alpha   90.00
_cell.angle_beta   90.00
_cell.angle_gamma   90.00
#
_symmetry.space_group_name_H-M   'P 1'
#
loop_
_entity.id
_entity.type
_entity.pdbx_description
1 polymer ?
#
loop_
_entity_poly.entity_id
_entity_poly.type
_entity_poly.pdbx_seq_one_letter_code
_entity_poly.pdbx_strand_id
1 'polypeptide(L)'
;MIIIIVGLVLLLVAYNLKKVNSPLSANSGMIRVIGIVVVIFGILSKCVVQVDAGKVGVQSIFGNVKKETLNSGLNFVNPLADIKELDLKTQNYTMSGVHD
;
A
#
# COMPACT_ATOMS: atom_id res chain seq x y z
N MET A 1 -0.13 -4.29 -2.58
CA MET A 1 -1.05 -4.45 -3.73
C MET A 1 -1.23 -5.91 -4.11
N ILE A 2 -0.16 -6.72 -4.16
CA ILE A 2 -0.24 -8.17 -4.42
C ILE A 2 -1.26 -8.89 -3.51
N ILE A 3 -1.27 -8.59 -2.21
CA ILE A 3 -2.19 -9.23 -1.24
C ILE A 3 -3.66 -8.92 -1.58
N ILE A 4 -3.97 -7.67 -1.93
CA ILE A 4 -5.31 -7.24 -2.32
C ILE A 4 -5.75 -7.95 -3.62
N ILE A 5 -4.84 -8.05 -4.59
CA ILE A 5 -5.09 -8.75 -5.87
C ILE A 5 -5.40 -10.23 -5.62
N VAL A 6 -4.59 -10.91 -4.79
CA VAL A 6 -4.83 -12.31 -4.40
C VAL A 6 -6.19 -12.47 -3.71
N GLY A 7 -6.53 -11.57 -2.80
CA GLY A 7 -7.84 -11.56 -2.14
C GLY A 7 -9.01 -11.41 -3.12
N LEU A 8 -8.90 -10.51 -4.10
CA LEU A 8 -9.92 -10.33 -5.14
C LEU A 8 -10.06 -11.55 -6.05
N VAL A 9 -8.96 -12.20 -6.41
CA VAL A 9 -8.98 -13.44 -7.20
C VAL A 9 -9.68 -14.56 -6.42
N LEU A 10 -9.39 -14.72 -5.12
CA LEU A 10 -10.07 -15.69 -4.27
C LEU A 10 -11.59 -15.46 -4.21
N LEU A 11 -12.04 -14.21 -4.18
CA LEU A 11 -13.47 -13.88 -4.22
C LEU A 11 -14.12 -14.23 -5.56
N LEU A 12 -13.45 -13.96 -6.68
CA LEU A 12 -13.92 -14.35 -8.02
C LEU A 12 -14.01 -15.87 -8.15
N VAL A 13 -13.00 -16.60 -7.66
CA VAL A 13 -12.99 -18.06 -7.64
C VAL A 13 -14.14 -18.58 -6.77
N ALA A 14 -14.32 -18.07 -5.54
CA ALA A 14 -15.44 -18.46 -4.68
C ALA A 14 -16.82 -18.22 -5.33
N TYR A 15 -16.98 -17.12 -6.06
CA TYR A 15 -18.21 -16.81 -6.78
C TYR A 15 -18.48 -17.81 -7.91
N ASN A 16 -17.47 -18.14 -8.71
CA ASN A 16 -17.60 -19.12 -9.80
C ASN A 16 -17.81 -20.54 -9.27
N LEU A 17 -17.16 -20.93 -8.17
CA LEU A 17 -17.33 -22.25 -7.54
C LEU A 17 -18.75 -22.47 -7.01
N LYS A 18 -19.43 -21.41 -6.55
CA LYS A 18 -20.82 -21.51 -6.09
C LYS A 18 -21.80 -21.85 -7.23
N LYS A 19 -21.42 -21.54 -8.48
CA LYS A 19 -22.23 -21.78 -9.68
C LYS A 19 -22.04 -23.19 -10.27
N VAL A 20 -20.96 -23.87 -9.90
CA VAL A 20 -20.60 -25.20 -10.43
C VAL A 20 -21.01 -26.27 -9.42
N ASN A 21 -21.69 -27.32 -9.87
CA ASN A 21 -22.14 -28.45 -9.04
C ASN A 21 -20.97 -29.43 -8.74
N SER A 22 -19.84 -28.89 -8.29
CA SER A 22 -18.62 -29.62 -7.94
C SER A 22 -18.57 -29.84 -6.42
N PRO A 23 -17.91 -30.89 -5.90
CA PRO A 23 -17.71 -31.10 -4.46
C PRO A 23 -17.02 -29.90 -3.76
N LEU A 24 -16.26 -29.08 -4.49
CA LEU A 24 -15.63 -27.86 -3.99
C LEU A 24 -16.63 -26.72 -3.69
N SER A 25 -17.88 -26.82 -4.16
CA SER A 25 -18.93 -25.82 -3.91
C SER A 25 -19.37 -25.78 -2.43
N ALA A 26 -19.24 -26.90 -1.71
CA ALA A 26 -19.54 -26.98 -0.27
C ALA A 26 -18.65 -26.04 0.56
N ASN A 27 -17.38 -25.88 0.15
CA ASN A 27 -16.40 -25.04 0.84
C ASN A 27 -16.33 -23.60 0.29
N SER A 28 -17.16 -23.26 -0.70
CA SER A 28 -17.17 -21.93 -1.34
C SER A 28 -17.43 -20.79 -0.34
N GLY A 29 -18.22 -21.04 0.72
CA GLY A 29 -18.44 -20.10 1.82
C GLY A 29 -17.15 -19.78 2.59
N MET A 30 -16.35 -20.79 2.91
CA MET A 30 -15.08 -20.62 3.62
C MET A 30 -14.06 -19.84 2.77
N ILE A 31 -13.95 -20.18 1.48
CA ILE A 31 -13.05 -19.50 0.53
C ILE A 31 -13.45 -18.02 0.40
N ARG A 32 -14.75 -17.71 0.39
CA ARG A 32 -15.25 -16.33 0.36
C ARG A 32 -14.83 -15.54 1.61
N VAL A 33 -15.00 -16.12 2.81
CA VAL A 33 -14.61 -15.46 4.06
C VAL A 33 -13.11 -15.19 4.08
N ILE A 34 -12.30 -16.19 3.70
CA ILE A 34 -10.84 -16.04 3.60
C ILE A 34 -10.49 -14.94 2.60
N GLY A 35 -11.12 -14.90 1.43
CA GLY A 35 -10.93 -13.84 0.45
C GLY A 35 -11.20 -12.44 1.00
N ILE A 36 -12.31 -12.25 1.73
CA ILE A 36 -12.63 -10.96 2.38
C ILE A 36 -11.57 -10.57 3.40
N VAL A 37 -11.16 -11.50 4.27
CA VAL A 37 -10.15 -11.24 5.30
C VAL A 37 -8.81 -10.84 4.66
N VAL A 38 -8.38 -11.54 3.61
CA VAL A 38 -7.15 -11.22 2.88
C VAL A 38 -7.21 -9.83 2.24
N VAL A 39 -8.36 -9.43 1.67
CA VAL A 39 -8.54 -8.07 1.13
C VAL A 39 -8.41 -7.02 2.23
N ILE A 40 -9.11 -7.19 3.36
CA ILE A 40 -9.05 -6.26 4.50
C ILE A 40 -7.61 -6.15 5.01
N PHE A 41 -6.92 -7.27 5.19
CA PHE A 41 -5.54 -7.29 5.66
C PHE A 41 -4.59 -6.63 4.65
N GLY A 42 -4.82 -6.83 3.36
CA GLY A 42 -4.07 -6.17 2.30
C GLY A 42 -4.22 -4.65 2.29
N ILE A 43 -5.41 -4.14 2.64
CA ILE A 43 -5.66 -2.69 2.81
C ILE A 43 -4.93 -2.17 4.06
N LEU A 44 -5.09 -2.85 5.20
CA LEU A 44 -4.45 -2.44 6.46
C LEU A 44 -2.92 -2.41 6.36
N SER A 45 -2.33 -3.38 5.67
CA SER A 45 -0.89 -3.41 5.43
C SER A 45 -0.37 -2.20 4.64
N LYS A 46 -1.22 -1.56 3.83
CA LYS A 46 -0.87 -0.34 3.08
C LYS A 46 -0.99 0.95 3.89
N CYS A 47 -1.68 0.90 5.03
CA CYS A 47 -1.82 2.07 5.91
C CYS A 47 -0.58 2.32 6.76
N VAL A 48 0.32 1.34 6.90
CA VAL A 48 1.54 1.47 7.72
C VAL A 48 2.74 1.70 6.81
N VAL A 49 3.40 2.85 6.98
CA VAL A 49 4.62 3.20 6.25
C VAL A 49 5.72 3.52 7.25
N GLN A 50 6.89 2.94 7.04
CA GLN A 50 8.08 3.24 7.80
C GLN A 50 8.90 4.28 7.04
N VAL A 51 9.22 5.39 7.70
CA VAL A 51 10.12 6.43 7.19
C VAL A 51 11.49 6.22 7.81
N ASP A 52 12.54 6.13 6.98
CA ASP A 52 13.90 5.91 7.46
C ASP A 52 14.40 7.05 8.37
N ALA A 53 15.34 6.71 9.25
CA ALA A 53 16.03 7.68 10.09
C ALA A 53 16.83 8.70 9.25
N GLY A 54 16.71 9.97 9.61
CA GLY A 54 17.35 11.06 8.87
C GLY A 54 16.61 11.45 7.59
N LYS A 55 15.38 10.95 7.37
CA LYS A 55 14.48 11.39 6.31
C LYS A 55 13.13 11.85 6.88
N VAL A 56 12.40 12.65 6.11
CA VAL A 56 10.98 12.96 6.35
C VAL A 56 10.13 12.45 5.21
N GLY A 57 8.95 11.92 5.51
CA GLY A 57 7.98 11.53 4.49
C GLY A 57 7.06 12.70 4.14
N VAL A 58 7.06 13.15 2.89
CA VAL A 58 6.08 14.11 2.37
C VAL A 58 4.92 13.34 1.76
N GLN A 59 3.70 13.63 2.21
CA GLN A 59 2.49 12.97 1.75
C GLN A 59 1.86 13.74 0.59
N SER A 60 1.57 13.06 -0.53
CA SER A 60 0.80 13.59 -1.66
C SER A 60 -0.40 12.70 -1.92
N ILE A 61 -1.60 13.28 -1.94
CA ILE A 61 -2.84 12.56 -2.25
C ILE A 61 -3.37 13.11 -3.58
N PHE A 62 -3.27 12.32 -4.65
CA PHE A 62 -3.70 12.72 -6.01
C PHE A 62 -3.09 14.06 -6.45
N GLY A 63 -1.80 14.27 -6.20
CA GLY A 63 -1.09 15.51 -6.55
C GLY A 63 -1.26 16.66 -5.54
N ASN A 64 -2.12 16.52 -4.53
CA ASN A 64 -2.21 17.48 -3.44
C ASN A 64 -1.21 17.15 -2.33
N VAL A 65 -0.20 17.99 -2.19
CA VAL A 65 0.83 17.87 -1.15
C VAL A 65 0.27 18.37 0.18
N LYS A 66 0.32 17.52 1.21
CA LYS A 66 -0.02 17.94 2.57
C LYS A 66 1.13 18.73 3.18
N LYS A 67 0.79 19.77 3.96
CA LYS A 67 1.76 20.61 4.68
C LYS A 67 2.45 19.84 5.83
N GLU A 68 1.74 18.88 6.42
CA GLU A 68 2.27 18.04 7.48
C GLU A 68 3.19 16.95 6.90
N THR A 69 4.37 16.84 7.49
CA THR A 69 5.36 15.81 7.15
C THR A 69 5.28 14.65 8.13
N LEU A 70 5.69 13.47 7.67
CA LEU A 70 5.83 12.28 8.48
C LEU A 70 7.24 12.24 9.07
N ASN A 71 7.32 12.10 10.39
CA ASN A 71 8.59 11.95 11.09
C ASN A 71 9.20 10.57 10.81
N SER A 72 10.51 10.43 11.04
CA SER A 72 11.17 9.11 10.98
C SER A 72 10.50 8.12 11.94
N GLY A 73 10.34 6.87 11.49
CA GLY A 73 9.66 5.82 12.25
C GLY A 73 8.38 5.30 11.58
N LEU A 74 7.56 4.59 12.35
CA LEU A 74 6.30 4.02 11.88
C LEU A 74 5.20 5.09 11.87
N ASN A 75 4.59 5.29 10.71
CA ASN A 75 3.51 6.24 10.51
C ASN A 75 2.29 5.55 9.94
N PHE A 76 1.11 5.98 10.40
CA PHE A 76 -0.17 5.56 9.86
C PHE A 76 -0.64 6.58 8.83
N VAL A 77 -0.83 6.14 7.59
CA VAL A 77 -1.14 7.00 6.44
C VAL A 77 -2.35 6.49 5.70
N ASN A 78 -2.95 7.36 4.89
CA ASN A 78 -3.97 6.93 3.96
C ASN A 78 -3.33 5.96 2.94
N PRO A 79 -3.88 4.76 2.72
CA PRO A 79 -3.33 3.77 1.80
C PRO A 79 -3.28 4.23 0.32
N LEU A 80 -3.99 5.32 -0.01
CA LEU A 80 -3.99 5.97 -1.31
C LEU A 80 -3.00 7.15 -1.42
N ALA A 81 -2.34 7.53 -0.33
CA ALA A 81 -1.31 8.56 -0.34
C ALA A 81 -0.02 8.02 -0.96
N ASP A 82 0.67 8.88 -1.72
CA ASP A 82 2.04 8.68 -2.15
C ASP A 82 2.98 9.37 -1.15
N ILE A 83 3.98 8.63 -0.66
CA ILE A 83 4.91 9.11 0.36
C ILE A 83 6.27 9.24 -0.30
N LYS A 84 6.75 10.49 -0.41
CA LYS A 84 8.08 10.77 -0.92
C LYS A 84 9.02 11.10 0.22
N GLU A 85 10.04 10.27 0.41
CA GLU A 85 11.05 10.51 1.43
C GLU A 85 12.05 11.57 0.96
N LEU A 86 12.28 12.57 1.81
CA LEU A 86 13.28 13.60 1.61
C LEU A 86 14.37 13.47 2.68
N ASP A 87 15.63 13.53 2.26
CA ASP A 87 16.77 13.44 3.17
C ASP A 87 16.93 14.75 3.97
N LEU A 88 17.10 14.63 5.28
CA LEU A 88 17.39 15.75 6.20
C LEU A 88 18.89 15.96 6.39
N LYS A 89 19.74 15.05 5.91
CA LYS A 89 21.19 15.16 6.04
C LYS A 89 21.73 16.31 5.21
N THR A 90 22.86 16.86 5.65
CA THR A 90 23.59 17.89 4.91
C THR A 90 24.08 17.31 3.59
N GLN A 91 23.47 17.75 2.49
CA GLN A 91 23.90 17.34 1.15
C GLN A 91 25.06 18.22 0.70
N ASN A 92 26.17 17.61 0.29
CA ASN A 92 27.26 18.37 -0.33
C ASN A 92 26.83 18.81 -1.72
N TYR A 93 26.66 20.12 -1.91
CA TYR A 93 26.24 20.69 -3.18
C TYR A 93 27.48 21.18 -3.94
N THR A 94 27.78 20.56 -5.09
CA THR A 94 28.84 21.02 -6.01
C THR A 94 28.20 21.81 -7.15
N MET A 95 28.39 23.13 -7.16
CA MET A 95 28.05 23.95 -8.33
C MET A 95 29.17 23.89 -9.35
N SER A 96 29.02 23.05 -10.38
CA SER A 96 29.81 23.21 -11.61
C SER A 96 29.11 24.20 -12.52
N GLY A 97 29.55 25.46 -12.49
CA GLY A 97 29.06 26.49 -13.41
C GLY A 97 29.60 26.26 -14.82
N VAL A 98 28.92 25.44 -15.61
CA VAL A 98 29.13 25.38 -17.06
C VAL A 98 28.40 26.59 -17.64
N HIS A 99 29.17 27.60 -18.03
CA HIS A 99 28.69 28.67 -18.90
C HIS A 99 28.97 28.21 -20.33
N ASP A 100 27.92 28.01 -21.13
CA ASP A 100 28.02 27.94 -22.59
C ASP A 100 28.14 29.35 -23.19
#